data_AF-A0A178M088-F1
#
_entry.id   AF-A0A178M088-F1
#
_cell.length_a   1.000
_cell.length_b   1.000
_cell.length_c   1.000
_cell.angle_alpha   90.00
_cell.angle_beta   90.00
_cell.angle_gamma   90.00
#
_symmetry.space_group_name_H-M   'P 1'
#
loop_
_entity.id
_entity.type
_entity.pdbx_description
1 polymer ?
#
loop_
_entity_poly.entity_id
_entity_poly.type
_entity_poly.pdbx_seq_one_letter_code
_entity_poly.pdbx_strand_id
1 'polypeptide(L)'
;MADDEKTRWAVDVMTAWINHENDSDFVHARVDSYLSEPDGPSGLTTGLINLSGLLLMGMEATIGKSPQEILQTIAVTLSRHEEPPT
;
A
#
# COMPACT_ATOMS: atom_id res chain seq x y z
N MET A 1 -2.61 5.85 19.14
CA MET A 1 -2.71 4.41 19.44
C MET A 1 -1.68 3.67 18.59
N ALA A 2 -1.25 2.45 18.94
CA ALA A 2 -0.18 1.74 18.21
C ALA A 2 -0.49 1.56 16.70
N ASP A 3 -1.77 1.50 16.34
CA ASP A 3 -2.22 1.39 14.95
C ASP A 3 -1.95 2.65 14.11
N ASP A 4 -1.98 3.83 14.73
CA ASP A 4 -1.67 5.10 14.06
C ASP A 4 -0.18 5.17 13.71
N GLU A 5 0.67 4.58 14.57
CA GLU A 5 2.11 4.50 14.32
C GLU A 5 2.43 3.56 13.16
N LYS A 6 1.81 2.38 13.10
CA LYS A 6 2.04 1.47 11.97
C LYS A 6 1.53 2.06 10.66
N THR A 7 0.38 2.74 10.69
CA THR A 7 -0.14 3.47 9.52
C THR A 7 0.84 4.54 9.05
N ARG A 8 1.51 5.25 9.97
CA ARG A 8 2.56 6.23 9.64
C ARG A 8 3.78 5.60 8.98
N TRP A 9 4.19 4.39 9.37
CA TRP A 9 5.28 3.67 8.69
C TRP A 9 4.94 3.39 7.23
N ALA A 10 3.72 2.91 6.97
CA ALA A 10 3.26 2.66 5.60
C ALA A 10 3.15 3.94 4.76
N VAL A 11 2.68 5.05 5.34
CA VAL A 11 2.65 6.36 4.65
C VAL A 11 4.06 6.80 4.27
N ASP A 12 5.03 6.64 5.15
CA ASP A 12 6.43 6.99 4.88
C ASP A 12 7.00 6.17 3.72
N VAL A 13 6.83 4.84 3.72
CA VAL A 13 7.27 3.97 2.63
C VAL A 13 6.59 4.32 1.31
N MET A 14 5.27 4.53 1.30
CA MET A 14 4.53 4.89 0.09
C MET A 14 4.92 6.28 -0.44
N THR A 15 5.22 7.22 0.46
CA THR A 15 5.71 8.55 0.10
C THR A 15 7.12 8.48 -0.50
N ALA A 16 8.00 7.67 0.09
CA ALA A 16 9.32 7.40 -0.47
C ALA A 16 9.20 6.80 -1.87
N TRP A 17 8.29 5.83 -2.07
CA TRP A 17 8.03 5.23 -3.37
C TRP A 17 7.59 6.27 -4.42
N ILE A 18 6.60 7.11 -4.12
CA ILE A 18 6.10 8.14 -5.04
C ILE A 18 7.15 9.20 -5.37
N ASN A 19 7.91 9.65 -4.37
CA ASN A 19 8.87 10.75 -4.57
C ASN A 19 10.17 10.29 -5.24
N HIS A 20 10.46 8.98 -5.18
CA HIS A 20 11.72 8.39 -5.60
C HIS A 20 11.53 7.15 -6.48
N GLU A 21 10.53 7.14 -7.37
CA GLU A 21 10.17 5.96 -8.20
C GLU A 21 11.34 5.35 -8.99
N ASN A 22 12.38 6.14 -9.30
CA ASN A 22 13.60 5.66 -9.99
C ASN A 22 14.74 5.23 -9.04
N ASP A 23 14.63 5.51 -7.75
CA ASP A 23 15.62 5.18 -6.72
C ASP A 23 15.04 4.09 -5.80
N SER A 24 15.11 2.87 -6.31
CA SER A 24 14.69 1.66 -5.59
C SER A 24 15.48 1.47 -4.29
N ASP A 25 16.70 1.99 -4.20
CA ASP A 25 17.56 1.82 -3.02
C ASP A 25 17.04 2.66 -1.85
N PHE A 26 16.54 3.87 -2.11
CA PHE A 26 15.91 4.69 -1.09
C PHE A 26 14.67 4.03 -0.51
N VAL A 27 13.80 3.49 -1.36
CA VAL A 27 12.58 2.79 -0.92
C VAL A 27 12.93 1.55 -0.11
N HIS A 28 13.90 0.74 -0.57
CA HIS A 28 14.38 -0.42 0.18
C HIS A 28 14.96 -0.03 1.53
N ALA A 29 15.75 1.04 1.61
CA ALA A 29 16.29 1.52 2.88
C ALA A 29 15.20 1.91 3.88
N ARG A 30 14.08 2.50 3.42
CA ARG A 30 12.93 2.79 4.30
C ARG A 30 12.27 1.50 4.79
N VAL A 31 12.02 0.54 3.90
CA VAL A 31 11.46 -0.77 4.26
C VAL A 31 12.35 -1.49 5.27
N ASP A 32 13.65 -1.59 4.99
CA ASP A 32 14.62 -2.27 5.86
C ASP A 32 14.70 -1.64 7.25
N SER A 33 14.58 -0.31 7.34
CA SER A 33 14.55 0.39 8.64
C SER A 33 13.40 -0.09 9.51
N TYR A 34 12.20 -0.28 8.94
CA TYR A 34 11.03 -0.75 9.68
C TYR A 34 11.03 -2.26 9.91
N LEU A 35 11.62 -3.05 9.01
CA LEU A 35 11.79 -4.49 9.23
C LEU A 35 12.76 -4.80 10.38
N SER A 36 13.67 -3.88 10.70
CA SER A 36 14.61 -4.01 11.81
C SER A 36 14.01 -3.75 13.20
N GLU A 37 12.82 -3.15 13.26
CA GLU A 37 12.10 -2.88 14.51
C GLU A 37 11.53 -4.17 15.12
N PRO A 38 11.30 -4.22 16.45
CA PRO A 38 10.50 -5.29 17.06
C PRO A 38 9.12 -5.37 16.40
N ASP A 39 8.73 -6.58 16.00
CA ASP A 39 7.51 -6.84 15.22
C ASP A 39 7.45 -6.05 13.89
N GLY A 40 8.60 -5.71 13.31
CA GLY A 40 8.72 -4.94 12.08
C GLY A 40 7.87 -5.47 10.91
N PRO A 41 8.00 -6.76 10.54
CA PRO A 41 7.21 -7.34 9.45
C PRO A 41 5.70 -7.26 9.66
N SER A 42 5.21 -7.62 10.85
CA SER A 42 3.78 -7.57 11.16
C SER A 42 3.29 -6.12 11.26
N GLY A 43 4.08 -5.24 11.88
CA GLY A 43 3.80 -3.81 12.00
C GLY A 43 3.68 -3.12 10.64
N LEU A 44 4.63 -3.34 9.73
CA LEU A 44 4.58 -2.76 8.39
C LEU A 44 3.40 -3.32 7.58
N THR A 45 3.11 -4.62 7.69
CA THR A 45 1.94 -5.25 7.06
C THR A 45 0.64 -4.62 7.56
N THR A 46 0.47 -4.49 8.88
CA THR A 46 -0.69 -3.82 9.48
C THR A 46 -0.82 -2.39 8.99
N GLY A 47 0.30 -1.65 8.95
CA GLY A 47 0.33 -0.29 8.44
C GLY A 47 -0.16 -0.17 7.00
N LEU A 48 0.31 -1.06 6.12
CA LEU A 48 -0.07 -1.07 4.70
C LEU A 48 -1.54 -1.43 4.50
N ILE A 49 -2.08 -2.37 5.29
CA ILE A 49 -3.51 -2.70 5.29
C ILE A 49 -4.34 -1.49 5.74
N ASN A 50 -3.95 -0.84 6.83
CA ASN A 50 -4.65 0.35 7.33
C ASN A 50 -4.66 1.48 6.31
N LEU A 51 -3.49 1.77 5.71
CA LEU A 51 -3.36 2.77 4.65
C LEU A 51 -4.24 2.42 3.44
N SER A 52 -4.26 1.16 3.01
CA SER A 52 -5.12 0.71 1.92
C SER A 52 -6.61 0.93 2.24
N GLY A 53 -7.04 0.68 3.48
CA GLY A 53 -8.39 0.98 3.94
C GLY A 53 -8.73 2.47 3.85
N LEU A 54 -7.81 3.35 4.30
CA LEU A 54 -7.97 4.81 4.19
C LEU A 54 -8.08 5.27 2.73
N LEU A 55 -7.26 4.72 1.83
CA LEU A 55 -7.30 5.01 0.40
C LEU A 55 -8.58 4.51 -0.25
N LEU A 56 -9.06 3.31 0.10
CA LEU A 56 -10.33 2.78 -0.39
C LEU A 56 -11.52 3.65 0.01
N MET A 57 -11.57 4.10 1.27
CA MET A 57 -12.60 5.04 1.74
C MET A 57 -12.50 6.40 1.02
N GLY A 58 -11.29 6.90 0.80
CA GLY A 58 -11.07 8.13 0.03
C GLY A 58 -11.53 8.02 -1.43
N MET A 59 -11.27 6.87 -2.07
CA MET A 59 -11.76 6.58 -3.41
C MET A 59 -13.29 6.45 -3.43
N GLU A 60 -13.90 5.74 -2.50
CA GLU A 60 -15.37 5.67 -2.40
C GLU A 60 -16.00 7.07 -2.34
N ALA A 61 -15.44 7.96 -1.51
CA ALA A 61 -15.88 9.34 -1.43
C ALA A 61 -15.67 10.16 -2.72
N THR A 62 -14.65 9.81 -3.52
CA THR A 62 -14.25 10.56 -4.73
C THR A 62 -14.95 10.07 -6.00
N ILE A 63 -15.13 8.76 -6.16
CA ILE A 63 -15.67 8.14 -7.38
C ILE A 63 -17.02 7.44 -7.17
N GLY A 64 -17.54 7.41 -5.94
CA GLY A 64 -18.88 6.88 -5.62
C GLY A 64 -19.03 5.37 -5.73
N LYS A 65 -17.92 4.62 -5.86
CA LYS A 65 -17.91 3.15 -5.90
C LYS A 65 -17.58 2.60 -4.53
N SER A 66 -18.24 1.53 -4.12
CA SER A 66 -17.91 0.85 -2.86
C SER A 66 -16.48 0.27 -2.88
N PRO A 67 -15.83 0.09 -1.72
CA PRO A 67 -14.52 -0.55 -1.63
C PRO A 67 -14.48 -1.93 -2.30
N GLN A 68 -15.55 -2.72 -2.22
CA GLN A 68 -15.66 -4.03 -2.85
C GLN A 68 -15.63 -3.93 -4.38
N GLU A 69 -16.36 -2.97 -4.96
CA GLU A 69 -16.34 -2.75 -6.41
C GLU A 69 -14.98 -2.26 -6.91
N ILE A 70 -14.30 -1.43 -6.12
CA ILE A 70 -12.94 -0.96 -6.41
C ILE A 70 -11.97 -2.14 -6.43
N LEU A 71 -11.97 -2.96 -5.38
CA LEU A 71 -11.10 -4.15 -5.29
C LEU A 71 -11.39 -5.16 -6.41
N GLN A 72 -12.66 -5.40 -6.74
CA GLN A 72 -13.03 -6.27 -7.86
C GLN A 72 -12.54 -5.72 -9.20
N THR A 73 -12.61 -4.40 -9.40
CA THR A 73 -12.08 -3.75 -10.60
C THR A 73 -10.57 -3.94 -10.72
N ILE A 74 -9.83 -3.81 -9.61
CA ILE A 74 -8.39 -4.06 -9.56
C ILE A 74 -8.09 -5.53 -9.90
N ALA A 75 -8.79 -6.48 -9.28
CA ALA A 75 -8.61 -7.90 -9.54
C ALA A 75 -8.82 -8.26 -11.03
N VAL A 76 -9.90 -7.77 -11.64
CA VAL A 76 -10.17 -7.96 -13.09
C VAL A 76 -9.05 -7.36 -13.95
N THR A 77 -8.52 -6.20 -13.56
CA THR A 77 -7.44 -5.54 -14.31
C THR A 77 -6.16 -6.35 -14.26
N LEU A 78 -5.81 -6.92 -13.10
CA LEU A 78 -4.63 -7.78 -12.93
C LEU A 78 -4.77 -9.07 -13.75
N SER A 79 -5.91 -9.76 -13.69
CA SER A 79 -6.13 -11.00 -14.46
C SER A 79 -6.00 -10.81 -15.98
N ARG A 80 -6.32 -9.61 -16.50
CA ARG A 80 -6.15 -9.28 -17.92
C ARG A 80 -4.70 -9.07 -18.35
N HIS A 81 -3.82 -8.65 -17.43
CA HIS A 81 -2.39 -8.46 -17.73
C HIS A 81 -1.61 -9.79 -17.71
N GLU A 82 -2.17 -10.84 -17.11
CA GLU A 82 -1.55 -12.16 -17.01
C GLU A 82 -1.84 -13.07 -18.22
N GLU A 83 -2.79 -12.73 -19.10
CA GLU A 83 -3.04 -13.47 -20.33
C GLU A 83 -2.02 -13.09 -21.42
N PRO A 84 -1.18 -14.02 -21.91
CA PRO A 84 -0.30 -13.74 -23.03
C PRO A 84 -1.12 -13.57 -24.33
N PRO A 85 -0.65 -12.77 -25.30
CA PRO A 85 -1.30 -12.68 -26.60
C PRO A 85 -1.33 -14.07 -27.25
N THR A 86 -2.52 -14.52 -27.65
CA THR A 86 -2.76 -15.79 -28.36
C THR A 86 -2.39 -15.69 -29.83
#